data_AF-A0A965ZH36-F1
#
_entry.id   AF-A0A965ZH36-F1
#
_cell.length_a   1.000
_cell.length_b   1.000
_cell.length_c   1.000
_cell.angle_alpha   90.00
_cell.angle_beta   90.00
_cell.angle_gamma   90.00
#
_symmetry.space_group_name_H-M   'P 1'
#
loop_
_entity.id
_entity.type
_entity.pdbx_description
1 polymer ?
#
loop_
_entity_poly.entity_id
_entity_poly.type
_entity_poly.pdbx_seq_one_letter_code
_entity_poly.pdbx_strand_id
1 'polypeptide(L)'
;MDYRKLVLIIVFILCLRHGVKAQENSVQVADSTSAELSKAGSWKELIAYGQQTIASGTNFPGLRLRVAFAWFITGNYKAALDEYSVVLDKDTYNQTARYYAYYCNKFLNNDLQAAYNAKFFDKETMKTENLSPFGFIDASAETGKKYVSSKLRGDGFYSRVGLSNRLGWRFQLEESGIYFRQNIINRYGFGPHSDRVILSDDQFEYFAKLSYALNQKFTILGSYHYLNTKYNSTTYHSNLGLLGVKYMGTYVDVQADVNFGHIIQQPITQYNAKLTFYPLGNLNFYTISRLSDKHLKDVNHWIYNQAIGFKVFKNTWLESTAVFGSQEDYLDVDGLYVYNSVDNTKFKFNETAFYQLNNHLQLQLTYTYEQKADAYFPANYHQNSVTLGALWKF
;
A
#
# COMPACT_ATOMS: atom_id res chain seq x y z
N MET A 1 25.69 68.35 -41.12
CA MET A 1 25.39 66.90 -41.19
C MET A 1 23.91 66.77 -41.47
N ASP A 2 23.53 66.10 -42.56
CA ASP A 2 22.14 66.04 -43.03
C ASP A 2 21.24 65.38 -41.98
N TYR A 3 20.05 65.93 -41.71
CA TYR A 3 19.17 65.53 -40.59
C TYR A 3 18.80 64.03 -40.65
N ARG A 4 18.81 63.44 -41.86
CA ARG A 4 18.64 62.00 -42.09
C ARG A 4 19.74 61.15 -41.46
N LYS A 5 20.99 61.64 -41.43
CA LYS A 5 22.12 60.96 -40.76
C LYS A 5 21.99 61.04 -39.24
N LEU A 6 21.45 62.15 -38.70
CA LEU A 6 21.18 62.33 -37.28
C LEU A 6 20.08 61.38 -36.77
N VAL A 7 19.00 61.20 -37.53
CA VAL A 7 17.93 60.26 -37.19
C VAL A 7 18.43 58.81 -37.17
N LEU A 8 19.24 58.41 -38.15
CA LEU A 8 19.82 57.06 -38.18
C LEU A 8 20.77 56.80 -37.00
N ILE A 9 21.56 57.79 -36.59
CA ILE A 9 22.44 57.69 -35.42
C ILE A 9 21.61 57.58 -34.12
N ILE A 10 20.53 58.34 -33.98
CA ILE A 10 19.66 58.28 -32.80
C ILE A 10 18.93 56.93 -32.71
N VAL A 11 18.43 56.39 -33.84
CA VAL A 11 17.82 55.05 -33.90
C VAL A 11 18.84 53.97 -33.56
N PHE A 12 20.07 54.07 -34.08
CA PHE A 12 21.14 53.11 -33.77
C PHE A 12 21.56 53.16 -32.29
N ILE A 13 21.63 54.35 -31.68
CA ILE A 13 21.90 54.52 -30.23
C ILE A 13 20.73 54.00 -29.37
N LEU A 14 19.48 54.15 -29.81
CA LEU A 14 18.30 53.59 -29.13
C LEU A 14 18.23 52.05 -29.25
N CYS A 15 18.68 51.48 -30.37
CA CYS A 15 18.85 50.03 -30.55
C CYS A 15 20.00 49.48 -29.68
N LEU A 16 21.09 50.22 -29.51
CA LEU A 16 22.21 49.85 -28.62
C LEU A 16 21.87 49.99 -27.12
N ARG A 17 20.89 50.84 -26.76
CA ARG A 17 20.36 50.96 -25.39
C ARG A 17 19.44 49.83 -24.97
N HIS A 18 18.86 49.11 -25.92
CA HIS A 18 18.34 47.77 -25.66
C HIS A 18 19.54 46.84 -25.62
N GLY A 19 20.32 46.97 -24.54
CA GLY A 19 21.44 46.09 -24.28
C GLY A 19 20.98 44.67 -24.56
N VAL A 20 21.60 44.05 -25.54
CA VAL A 20 21.60 42.60 -25.69
C VAL A 20 22.15 42.13 -24.36
N LYS A 21 21.27 41.85 -23.40
CA LYS A 21 21.62 40.93 -22.32
C LYS A 21 22.02 39.70 -23.11
N ALA A 22 23.32 39.43 -23.18
CA ALA A 22 23.78 38.12 -23.56
C ALA A 22 22.89 37.18 -22.74
N GLN A 23 22.01 36.44 -23.42
CA GLN A 23 21.20 35.44 -22.75
C GLN A 23 22.24 34.43 -22.30
N GLU A 24 22.73 34.57 -21.07
CA GLU A 24 23.37 33.47 -20.38
C GLU A 24 22.40 32.31 -20.57
N ASN A 25 22.90 31.26 -21.23
CA ASN A 25 22.07 30.14 -21.57
C ASN A 25 21.58 29.54 -20.24
N SER A 26 20.34 29.83 -19.87
CA SER A 26 19.80 29.50 -18.55
C SER A 26 19.89 28.01 -18.28
N VAL A 27 19.81 27.19 -19.34
CA VAL A 27 20.03 25.74 -19.29
C VAL A 27 21.48 25.40 -18.95
N GLN A 28 22.46 26.09 -19.52
CA GLN A 28 23.88 25.84 -19.24
C GLN A 28 24.26 26.22 -17.80
N VAL A 29 23.78 27.37 -17.32
CA VAL A 29 23.97 27.79 -15.92
C VAL A 29 23.32 26.76 -14.99
N ALA A 30 22.07 26.38 -15.29
CA ALA A 30 21.35 25.36 -14.54
C ALA A 30 22.05 24.00 -14.52
N ASP A 31 22.62 23.58 -15.65
CA ASP A 31 23.35 22.33 -15.76
C ASP A 31 24.63 22.36 -14.93
N SER A 32 25.43 23.43 -15.04
CA SER A 32 26.67 23.57 -14.27
C SER A 32 26.41 23.62 -12.76
N THR A 33 25.51 24.50 -12.31
CA THR A 33 25.21 24.64 -10.88
C THR A 33 24.62 23.36 -10.29
N SER A 34 23.67 22.72 -10.98
CA SER A 34 23.11 21.45 -10.49
C SER A 34 24.13 20.31 -10.47
N ALA A 35 25.06 20.28 -11.43
CA ALA A 35 26.15 19.30 -11.45
C ALA A 35 27.14 19.52 -10.30
N GLU A 36 27.51 20.77 -10.01
CA GLU A 36 28.38 21.12 -8.88
C GLU A 36 27.76 20.75 -7.54
N LEU A 37 26.50 21.12 -7.30
CA LEU A 37 25.78 20.75 -6.08
C LEU A 37 25.65 19.22 -5.93
N SER A 38 25.39 18.52 -7.04
CA SER A 38 25.33 17.05 -7.05
C SER A 38 26.69 16.42 -6.70
N LYS A 39 27.79 16.96 -7.24
CA LYS A 39 29.15 16.46 -6.95
C LYS A 39 29.55 16.75 -5.50
N ALA A 40 29.13 17.88 -4.95
CA ALA A 40 29.37 18.26 -3.57
C ALA A 40 28.55 17.45 -2.54
N GLY A 41 27.53 16.70 -2.99
CA GLY A 41 26.62 16.01 -2.08
C GLY A 41 25.64 16.95 -1.37
N SER A 42 25.47 18.16 -1.89
CA SER A 42 24.60 19.22 -1.36
C SER A 42 23.13 18.97 -1.70
N TRP A 43 22.57 17.85 -1.26
CA TRP A 43 21.29 17.34 -1.74
C TRP A 43 20.10 18.28 -1.51
N LYS A 44 20.02 18.89 -0.31
CA LYS A 44 18.92 19.82 0.02
C LYS A 44 18.98 21.09 -0.83
N GLU A 45 20.18 21.62 -1.05
CA GLU A 45 20.42 22.79 -1.89
C GLU A 45 20.13 22.47 -3.36
N LEU A 46 20.55 21.30 -3.85
CA LEU A 46 20.23 20.81 -5.19
C LEU A 46 18.72 20.68 -5.41
N ILE A 47 17.99 20.15 -4.44
CA ILE A 47 16.52 20.08 -4.49
C ILE A 47 15.92 21.48 -4.61
N ALA A 48 16.26 22.38 -3.68
CA ALA A 48 15.71 23.74 -3.66
C ALA A 48 16.03 24.50 -4.95
N TYR A 49 17.29 24.46 -5.38
CA TYR A 49 17.75 25.05 -6.63
C TYR A 49 17.01 24.50 -7.84
N GLY A 50 16.91 23.17 -7.93
CA GLY A 50 16.27 22.50 -9.05
C GLY A 50 14.78 22.82 -9.15
N GLN A 51 14.06 22.77 -8.03
CA GLN A 51 12.63 23.12 -7.98
C GLN A 51 12.40 24.57 -8.39
N GLN A 52 13.21 25.51 -7.90
CA GLN A 52 13.12 26.92 -8.30
C GLN A 52 13.42 27.10 -9.80
N THR A 53 14.47 26.46 -10.30
CA THR A 53 14.90 26.55 -11.71
C THR A 53 13.82 26.00 -12.65
N ILE A 54 13.23 24.87 -12.29
CA ILE A 54 12.08 24.27 -12.99
C ILE A 54 10.88 25.22 -12.97
N ALA A 55 10.55 25.79 -11.82
CA ALA A 55 9.44 26.74 -11.69
C ALA A 55 9.66 28.01 -12.52
N SER A 56 10.90 28.45 -12.71
CA SER A 56 11.28 29.55 -13.61
C SER A 56 11.30 29.17 -15.10
N GLY A 57 10.90 27.95 -15.47
CA GLY A 57 10.77 27.50 -16.85
C GLY A 57 12.00 26.81 -17.45
N THR A 58 13.11 26.71 -16.71
CA THR A 58 14.29 25.96 -17.16
C THR A 58 14.16 24.50 -16.71
N ASN A 59 13.70 23.63 -17.62
CA ASN A 59 13.37 22.24 -17.33
C ASN A 59 13.92 21.28 -18.41
N PHE A 60 14.96 20.53 -18.07
CA PHE A 60 15.59 19.55 -18.96
C PHE A 60 15.92 18.25 -18.21
N PRO A 61 16.08 17.11 -18.92
CA PRO A 61 16.22 15.79 -18.29
C PRO A 61 17.39 15.68 -17.30
N GLY A 62 18.55 16.28 -17.60
CA GLY A 62 19.72 16.25 -16.71
C GLY A 62 19.45 16.85 -15.33
N LEU A 63 18.79 18.02 -15.28
CA LEU A 63 18.37 18.65 -14.03
C LEU A 63 17.40 17.75 -13.26
N ARG A 64 16.36 17.23 -13.94
CA ARG A 64 15.36 16.34 -13.34
C ARG A 64 15.99 15.09 -12.73
N LEU A 65 16.92 14.45 -13.43
CA LEU A 65 17.64 13.27 -12.92
C LEU A 65 18.45 13.58 -11.65
N ARG A 66 19.16 14.71 -11.61
CA ARG A 66 19.95 15.12 -10.43
C ARG A 66 19.05 15.44 -9.24
N VAL A 67 17.95 16.16 -9.46
CA VAL A 67 16.96 16.47 -8.42
C VAL A 67 16.28 15.19 -7.92
N ALA A 68 15.88 14.29 -8.81
CA ALA A 68 15.31 12.99 -8.46
C ALA A 68 16.26 12.16 -7.60
N PHE A 69 17.54 12.12 -7.97
CA PHE A 69 18.56 11.42 -7.20
C PHE A 69 18.78 12.06 -5.82
N ALA A 70 18.77 13.40 -5.73
CA ALA A 70 18.83 14.10 -4.44
C ALA A 70 17.62 13.75 -3.55
N TRP A 71 16.42 13.67 -4.10
CA TRP A 71 15.24 13.18 -3.39
C TRP A 71 15.37 11.73 -2.92
N PHE A 72 15.91 10.86 -3.76
CA PHE A 72 16.17 9.46 -3.43
C PHE A 72 17.14 9.34 -2.24
N ILE A 73 18.26 10.06 -2.27
CA ILE A 73 19.27 10.04 -1.20
C ILE A 73 18.73 10.62 0.11
N THR A 74 17.89 11.65 0.03
CA THR A 74 17.22 12.23 1.21
C THR A 74 16.02 11.41 1.70
N GLY A 75 15.72 10.30 1.04
CA GLY A 75 14.69 9.35 1.43
C GLY A 75 13.26 9.76 1.04
N ASN A 76 13.05 10.80 0.24
CA ASN A 76 11.72 11.15 -0.28
C ASN A 76 11.47 10.41 -1.61
N TYR A 77 11.24 9.10 -1.50
CA TYR A 77 11.08 8.21 -2.66
C TYR A 77 9.90 8.58 -3.54
N LYS A 78 8.83 9.12 -2.94
CA LYS A 78 7.66 9.62 -3.65
C LYS A 78 7.96 10.83 -4.55
N ALA A 79 8.69 11.83 -4.03
CA ALA A 79 9.14 12.96 -4.86
C ALA A 79 10.10 12.52 -5.96
N ALA A 80 11.05 11.62 -5.61
CA ALA A 80 11.98 11.08 -6.58
C ALA A 80 11.25 10.38 -7.75
N LEU A 81 10.24 9.56 -7.46
CA LEU A 81 9.43 8.90 -8.49
C LEU A 81 8.70 9.88 -9.40
N ASP A 82 8.20 11.00 -8.88
CA ASP A 82 7.54 12.02 -9.69
C ASP A 82 8.53 12.66 -10.68
N GLU A 83 9.71 13.03 -10.19
CA GLU A 83 10.79 13.58 -11.03
C GLU A 83 11.30 12.57 -12.09
N TYR A 84 11.49 11.30 -11.70
CA TYR A 84 11.84 10.24 -12.65
C TYR A 84 10.72 10.01 -13.68
N SER A 85 9.45 10.11 -13.28
CA SER A 85 8.33 9.93 -14.22
C SER A 85 8.33 10.99 -15.32
N VAL A 86 8.66 12.25 -14.99
CA VAL A 86 8.80 13.33 -15.99
C VAL A 86 9.90 13.04 -17.02
N VAL A 87 11.00 12.41 -16.60
CA VAL A 87 12.06 11.96 -17.52
C VAL A 87 11.56 10.82 -18.38
N LEU A 88 10.89 9.83 -17.78
CA LEU A 88 10.40 8.62 -18.44
C LEU A 88 9.24 8.88 -19.43
N ASP A 89 8.50 9.96 -19.25
CA ASP A 89 7.49 10.42 -20.20
C ASP A 89 8.10 10.92 -21.52
N LYS A 90 9.36 11.39 -21.49
CA LYS A 90 10.12 11.82 -22.67
C LYS A 90 11.01 10.72 -23.23
N ASP A 91 11.62 9.94 -22.36
CA ASP A 91 12.47 8.80 -22.70
C ASP A 91 12.11 7.60 -21.82
N THR A 92 11.22 6.77 -22.34
CA THR A 92 10.69 5.59 -21.64
C THR A 92 11.77 4.55 -21.29
N TYR A 93 12.94 4.59 -21.94
CA TYR A 93 14.03 3.63 -21.76
C TYR A 93 15.23 4.21 -21.00
N ASN A 94 15.12 5.43 -20.44
CA ASN A 94 16.18 6.05 -19.67
C ASN A 94 16.62 5.13 -18.51
N GLN A 95 17.81 4.52 -18.63
CA GLN A 95 18.27 3.48 -17.70
C GLN A 95 18.43 4.02 -16.28
N THR A 96 18.97 5.22 -16.12
CA THR A 96 19.14 5.86 -14.81
C THR A 96 17.80 6.08 -14.11
N ALA A 97 16.82 6.66 -14.81
CA ALA A 97 15.50 6.89 -14.23
C ALA A 97 14.79 5.57 -13.89
N ARG A 98 14.87 4.55 -14.76
CA ARG A 98 14.31 3.21 -14.49
C ARG A 98 14.94 2.56 -13.26
N TYR A 99 16.27 2.63 -13.15
CA TYR A 99 17.02 2.00 -12.08
C TYR A 99 16.66 2.58 -10.72
N TYR A 100 16.67 3.91 -10.59
CA TYR A 100 16.31 4.52 -9.32
C TYR A 100 14.80 4.49 -9.04
N ALA A 101 13.93 4.50 -10.06
CA ALA A 101 12.51 4.26 -9.87
C ALA A 101 12.22 2.84 -9.34
N TYR A 102 12.98 1.83 -9.79
CA TYR A 102 12.93 0.47 -9.22
C TYR A 102 13.23 0.49 -7.71
N TYR A 103 14.34 1.10 -7.30
CA TYR A 103 14.71 1.17 -5.88
C TYR A 103 13.75 2.01 -5.03
N CYS A 104 13.26 3.13 -5.55
CA CYS A 104 12.22 3.92 -4.86
C CYS A 104 10.99 3.04 -4.56
N ASN A 105 10.55 2.24 -5.53
CA ASN A 105 9.42 1.33 -5.34
C ASN A 105 9.74 0.20 -4.35
N LYS A 106 10.96 -0.37 -4.37
CA LYS A 106 11.39 -1.36 -3.36
C LYS A 106 11.35 -0.77 -1.93
N PHE A 107 11.84 0.47 -1.74
CA PHE A 107 11.81 1.13 -0.43
C PHE A 107 10.40 1.55 0.03
N LEU A 108 9.45 1.64 -0.89
CA LEU A 108 8.04 1.88 -0.61
C LEU A 108 7.23 0.58 -0.46
N ASN A 109 7.88 -0.59 -0.41
CA ASN A 109 7.24 -1.92 -0.39
C ASN A 109 6.26 -2.13 -1.57
N ASN A 110 6.64 -1.65 -2.76
CA ASN A 110 5.84 -1.74 -3.97
C ASN A 110 6.53 -2.60 -5.04
N ASP A 111 6.63 -3.89 -4.75
CA ASP A 111 7.37 -4.85 -5.58
C ASP A 111 6.84 -4.96 -7.02
N LEU A 112 5.53 -4.79 -7.24
CA LEU A 112 4.93 -4.82 -8.57
C LEU A 112 5.43 -3.68 -9.46
N GLN A 113 5.48 -2.43 -8.97
CA GLN A 113 6.01 -1.31 -9.77
C GLN A 113 7.53 -1.29 -9.83
N ALA A 114 8.22 -1.87 -8.84
CA ALA A 114 9.63 -2.17 -8.98
C ALA A 114 9.83 -3.10 -10.20
N ALA A 115 9.12 -4.23 -10.26
CA ALA A 115 9.15 -5.15 -11.38
C ALA A 115 8.81 -4.48 -12.73
N TYR A 116 7.82 -3.58 -12.74
CA TYR A 116 7.47 -2.82 -13.95
C TYR A 116 8.67 -2.04 -14.50
N ASN A 117 9.44 -1.39 -13.63
CA ASN A 117 10.63 -0.64 -14.04
C ASN A 117 11.78 -1.55 -14.45
N ALA A 118 11.97 -2.68 -13.75
CA ALA A 118 12.98 -3.68 -14.09
C ALA A 118 12.79 -4.27 -15.50
N LYS A 119 11.56 -4.28 -16.03
CA LYS A 119 11.27 -4.67 -17.43
C LYS A 119 12.18 -3.98 -18.46
N PHE A 120 12.58 -2.75 -18.16
CA PHE A 120 13.30 -1.87 -19.08
C PHE A 120 14.81 -1.87 -18.87
N PHE A 121 15.32 -2.65 -17.91
CA PHE A 121 16.75 -2.76 -17.66
C PHE A 121 17.45 -3.44 -18.83
N ASP A 122 18.67 -2.99 -19.10
CA ASP A 122 19.59 -3.74 -19.96
C ASP A 122 19.99 -5.08 -19.33
N LYS A 123 20.58 -5.96 -20.15
CA LYS A 123 20.96 -7.32 -19.74
C LYS A 123 22.02 -7.32 -18.63
N GLU A 124 22.89 -6.32 -18.59
CA GLU A 124 23.96 -6.23 -17.60
C GLU A 124 23.39 -5.89 -16.23
N THR A 125 22.55 -4.86 -16.15
CA THR A 125 21.83 -4.45 -14.94
C THR A 125 20.98 -5.59 -14.40
N MET A 126 20.24 -6.27 -15.28
CA MET A 126 19.44 -7.46 -14.92
C MET A 126 20.27 -8.57 -14.27
N LYS A 127 21.47 -8.84 -14.81
CA LYS A 127 22.39 -9.85 -14.28
C LYS A 127 22.98 -9.42 -12.95
N THR A 128 23.40 -8.17 -12.82
CA THR A 128 23.97 -7.59 -11.59
C THR A 128 22.96 -7.63 -10.44
N GLU A 129 21.69 -7.33 -10.73
CA GLU A 129 20.61 -7.33 -9.74
C GLU A 129 19.98 -8.71 -9.53
N ASN A 130 20.47 -9.75 -10.22
CA ASN A 130 19.95 -11.11 -10.20
C ASN A 130 18.42 -11.18 -10.43
N LEU A 131 17.93 -10.41 -11.41
CA LEU A 131 16.51 -10.28 -11.70
C LEU A 131 16.07 -11.19 -12.85
N SER A 132 14.95 -11.88 -12.64
CA SER A 132 14.26 -12.69 -13.64
C SER A 132 12.77 -12.34 -13.72
N PRO A 133 12.10 -12.50 -14.87
CA PRO A 133 10.67 -12.16 -14.98
C PRO A 133 9.82 -12.91 -13.96
N PHE A 134 10.10 -14.19 -13.73
CA PHE A 134 9.54 -14.98 -12.65
C PHE A 134 10.45 -14.94 -11.42
N GLY A 135 9.89 -14.85 -10.21
CA GLY A 135 10.67 -14.99 -8.98
C GLY A 135 9.83 -14.87 -7.72
N PHE A 136 10.29 -15.49 -6.64
CA PHE A 136 9.69 -15.33 -5.31
C PHE A 136 9.93 -13.91 -4.80
N ILE A 137 8.93 -13.31 -4.17
CA ILE A 137 9.01 -11.97 -3.57
C ILE A 137 9.13 -12.12 -2.06
N ASP A 138 8.20 -12.87 -1.46
CA ASP A 138 8.18 -13.13 -0.04
C ASP A 138 7.41 -14.41 0.32
N ALA A 139 7.69 -14.90 1.53
CA ALA A 139 6.89 -15.90 2.22
C ALA A 139 6.51 -15.35 3.60
N SER A 140 5.28 -15.61 4.04
CA SER A 140 4.76 -15.14 5.33
C SER A 140 4.14 -16.26 6.14
N ALA A 141 4.19 -16.12 7.46
CA ALA A 141 3.47 -16.97 8.40
C ALA A 141 2.93 -16.12 9.55
N GLU A 142 1.71 -16.40 9.98
CA GLU A 142 1.06 -15.76 11.13
C GLU A 142 0.42 -16.83 12.02
N THR A 143 0.42 -16.60 13.32
CA THR A 143 -0.38 -17.37 14.28
C THR A 143 -0.86 -16.48 15.41
N GLY A 144 -2.09 -16.67 15.87
CA GLY A 144 -2.64 -15.87 16.95
C GLY A 144 -3.66 -16.61 17.79
N LYS A 145 -3.84 -16.09 19.00
CA LYS A 145 -4.84 -16.58 19.95
C LYS A 145 -5.77 -15.45 20.37
N LYS A 146 -7.07 -15.74 20.37
CA LYS A 146 -8.14 -14.84 20.80
C LYS A 146 -8.64 -15.25 22.19
N TYR A 147 -8.76 -14.28 23.09
CA TYR A 147 -9.22 -14.41 24.46
C TYR A 147 -10.53 -13.65 24.65
N VAL A 148 -11.54 -14.34 25.16
CA VAL A 148 -12.90 -13.81 25.20
C VAL A 148 -13.37 -13.59 26.64
N SER A 149 -13.99 -12.45 26.91
CA SER A 149 -14.56 -12.16 28.24
C SER A 149 -15.94 -12.82 28.48
N SER A 150 -16.62 -13.26 27.44
CA SER A 150 -17.91 -13.96 27.52
C SER A 150 -17.74 -15.42 27.92
N LYS A 151 -18.54 -15.88 28.90
CA LYS A 151 -18.61 -17.30 29.30
C LYS A 151 -19.25 -18.20 28.24
N LEU A 152 -19.83 -17.63 27.19
CA LEU A 152 -20.50 -18.36 26.11
C LEU A 152 -19.61 -18.54 24.87
N ARG A 153 -18.38 -18.05 24.91
CA ARG A 153 -17.42 -18.13 23.81
C ARG A 153 -16.10 -18.65 24.34
N GLY A 154 -15.57 -19.68 23.69
CA GLY A 154 -14.23 -20.18 23.97
C GLY A 154 -13.17 -19.29 23.31
N ASP A 155 -11.92 -19.53 23.69
CA ASP A 155 -10.77 -18.93 23.01
C ASP A 155 -10.74 -19.36 21.53
N GLY A 156 -10.28 -18.45 20.67
CA GLY A 156 -10.09 -18.71 19.24
C GLY A 156 -8.61 -18.92 18.91
N PHE A 157 -8.34 -19.70 17.87
CA PHE A 157 -7.03 -19.88 17.28
C PHE A 157 -7.06 -19.48 15.81
N TYR A 158 -6.00 -18.83 15.36
CA TYR A 158 -5.82 -18.40 13.97
C TYR A 158 -4.40 -18.75 13.51
N SER A 159 -4.27 -19.17 12.25
CA SER A 159 -2.98 -19.29 11.59
C SER A 159 -3.10 -19.03 10.10
N ARG A 160 -2.05 -18.48 9.50
CA ARG A 160 -1.95 -18.24 8.06
C ARG A 160 -0.53 -18.55 7.59
N VAL A 161 -0.43 -19.07 6.38
CA VAL A 161 0.80 -19.08 5.60
C VAL A 161 0.55 -18.43 4.25
N GLY A 162 1.50 -17.65 3.76
CA GLY A 162 1.36 -16.93 2.50
C GLY A 162 2.63 -16.96 1.66
N LEU A 163 2.47 -16.81 0.35
CA LEU A 163 3.54 -16.77 -0.62
C LEU A 163 3.23 -15.73 -1.69
N SER A 164 4.21 -14.89 -2.02
CA SER A 164 4.10 -13.88 -3.07
C SER A 164 5.11 -14.14 -4.17
N ASN A 165 4.66 -14.10 -5.41
CA ASN A 165 5.46 -14.39 -6.59
C ASN A 165 5.29 -13.30 -7.65
N ARG A 166 6.39 -12.91 -8.27
CA ARG A 166 6.37 -12.24 -9.57
C ARG A 166 6.18 -13.31 -10.64
N LEU A 167 5.09 -13.22 -11.41
CA LEU A 167 4.84 -14.11 -12.57
C LEU A 167 5.38 -13.52 -13.89
N GLY A 168 5.71 -12.23 -13.87
CA GLY A 168 6.32 -11.49 -14.95
C GLY A 168 6.52 -10.05 -14.53
N TRP A 169 7.10 -9.20 -15.40
CA TRP A 169 7.38 -7.80 -15.06
C TRP A 169 6.16 -6.93 -14.74
N ARG A 170 4.95 -7.43 -15.01
CA ARG A 170 3.70 -6.72 -14.76
C ARG A 170 2.72 -7.53 -13.94
N PHE A 171 3.08 -8.74 -13.49
CA PHE A 171 2.17 -9.64 -12.81
C PHE A 171 2.75 -10.08 -11.48
N GLN A 172 1.96 -9.93 -10.43
CA GLN A 172 2.26 -10.45 -9.11
C GLN A 172 1.08 -11.27 -8.61
N LEU A 173 1.37 -12.46 -8.10
CA LEU A 173 0.41 -13.36 -7.47
C LEU A 173 0.75 -13.46 -5.98
N GLU A 174 -0.23 -13.21 -5.14
CA GLU A 174 -0.18 -13.45 -3.69
C GLU A 174 -1.16 -14.56 -3.37
N GLU A 175 -0.71 -15.58 -2.65
CA GLU A 175 -1.53 -16.71 -2.22
C GLU A 175 -1.45 -16.87 -0.70
N SER A 176 -2.52 -17.36 -0.08
CA SER A 176 -2.51 -17.67 1.36
C SER A 176 -3.44 -18.82 1.69
N GLY A 177 -2.99 -19.68 2.60
CA GLY A 177 -3.83 -20.66 3.28
C GLY A 177 -4.07 -20.19 4.72
N ILE A 178 -5.33 -20.16 5.13
CA ILE A 178 -5.76 -19.63 6.44
C ILE A 178 -6.53 -20.72 7.18
N TYR A 179 -6.35 -20.79 8.49
CA TYR A 179 -7.09 -21.66 9.38
C TYR A 179 -7.55 -20.87 10.62
N PHE A 180 -8.83 -21.02 10.95
CA PHE A 180 -9.43 -20.44 12.14
C PHE A 180 -10.26 -21.50 12.87
N ARG A 181 -10.23 -21.46 14.21
CA ARG A 181 -11.12 -22.29 15.03
C ARG A 181 -11.53 -21.59 16.31
N GLN A 182 -12.80 -21.72 16.68
CA GLN A 182 -13.32 -21.27 17.96
C GLN A 182 -14.47 -22.18 18.43
N ASN A 183 -14.57 -22.40 19.73
CA ASN A 183 -15.73 -23.08 20.32
C ASN A 183 -16.77 -22.05 20.77
N ILE A 184 -18.04 -22.31 20.50
CA ILE A 184 -19.18 -21.48 20.88
C ILE A 184 -20.10 -22.31 21.77
N ILE A 185 -20.45 -21.78 22.95
CA ILE A 185 -21.37 -22.43 23.87
C ILE A 185 -22.75 -21.82 23.67
N ASN A 186 -23.65 -22.57 23.07
CA ASN A 186 -25.05 -22.19 22.90
C ASN A 186 -25.89 -22.78 24.04
N ARG A 187 -26.89 -22.05 24.51
CA ARG A 187 -27.88 -22.54 25.49
C ARG A 187 -29.21 -22.77 24.81
N TYR A 188 -29.72 -23.98 24.88
CA TYR A 188 -31.09 -24.30 24.47
C TYR A 188 -32.00 -24.30 25.71
N GLY A 189 -33.14 -23.60 25.61
CA GLY A 189 -34.19 -23.56 26.65
C GLY A 189 -34.17 -22.32 27.57
N PHE A 190 -35.32 -22.02 28.18
CA PHE A 190 -35.49 -20.94 29.17
C PHE A 190 -35.51 -21.51 30.60
N GLY A 191 -34.81 -20.86 31.54
CA GLY A 191 -34.82 -21.21 32.97
C GLY A 191 -33.57 -21.95 33.48
N PRO A 192 -33.57 -22.44 34.74
CA PRO A 192 -32.41 -23.05 35.40
C PRO A 192 -31.98 -24.41 34.82
N HIS A 193 -32.70 -24.95 33.84
CA HIS A 193 -32.43 -26.23 33.17
C HIS A 193 -32.04 -26.07 31.70
N SER A 194 -31.39 -24.96 31.32
CA SER A 194 -30.90 -24.79 29.95
C SER A 194 -29.76 -25.78 29.65
N ASP A 195 -29.95 -26.62 28.62
CA ASP A 195 -28.89 -27.49 28.12
C ASP A 195 -27.81 -26.68 27.41
N ARG A 196 -26.55 -27.05 27.63
CA ARG A 196 -25.39 -26.41 26.98
C ARG A 196 -24.90 -27.29 25.84
N VAL A 197 -24.88 -26.74 24.64
CA VAL A 197 -24.29 -27.38 23.46
C VAL A 197 -23.03 -26.62 23.08
N ILE A 198 -21.93 -27.36 22.92
CA ILE A 198 -20.68 -26.82 22.40
C ILE A 198 -20.69 -26.99 20.89
N LEU A 199 -20.72 -25.87 20.18
CA LEU A 199 -20.63 -25.80 18.73
C LEU A 199 -19.18 -25.46 18.38
N SER A 200 -18.56 -26.24 17.50
CA SER A 200 -17.25 -25.89 16.94
C SER A 200 -17.47 -25.08 15.66
N ASP A 201 -16.81 -23.93 15.58
CA ASP A 201 -16.61 -23.15 14.37
C ASP A 201 -15.18 -23.42 13.90
N ASP A 202 -15.03 -24.15 12.79
CA ASP A 202 -13.74 -24.55 12.22
C ASP A 202 -13.73 -24.17 10.74
N GLN A 203 -12.79 -23.31 10.35
CA GLN A 203 -12.75 -22.70 9.04
C GLN A 203 -11.37 -22.86 8.42
N PHE A 204 -11.34 -23.42 7.21
CA PHE A 204 -10.17 -23.40 6.34
C PHE A 204 -10.44 -22.49 5.14
N GLU A 205 -9.45 -21.69 4.76
CA GLU A 205 -9.60 -20.72 3.68
C GLU A 205 -8.41 -20.76 2.73
N TYR A 206 -8.69 -20.51 1.46
CA TYR A 206 -7.68 -20.30 0.42
C TYR A 206 -7.94 -18.97 -0.27
N PHE A 207 -6.91 -18.13 -0.30
CA PHE A 207 -6.93 -16.81 -0.91
C PHE A 207 -5.89 -16.73 -2.03
N ALA A 208 -6.27 -16.10 -3.13
CA ALA A 208 -5.36 -15.75 -4.22
C ALA A 208 -5.68 -14.36 -4.77
N LYS A 209 -4.66 -13.52 -4.92
CA LYS A 209 -4.76 -12.18 -5.50
C LYS A 209 -3.76 -12.00 -6.63
N LEU A 210 -4.26 -11.66 -7.81
CA LEU A 210 -3.49 -11.25 -8.95
C LEU A 210 -3.48 -9.73 -9.07
N SER A 211 -2.28 -9.16 -9.20
CA SER A 211 -2.08 -7.72 -9.42
C SER A 211 -1.38 -7.51 -10.75
N TYR A 212 -1.91 -6.58 -11.56
CA TYR A 212 -1.37 -6.24 -12.88
C TYR A 212 -0.99 -4.76 -12.98
N ALA A 213 0.29 -4.46 -13.27
CA ALA A 213 0.74 -3.09 -13.53
C ALA A 213 0.45 -2.68 -14.98
N LEU A 214 -0.56 -1.83 -15.18
CA LEU A 214 -0.86 -1.22 -16.48
C LEU A 214 0.30 -0.33 -16.94
N ASN A 215 0.75 0.53 -16.03
CA ASN A 215 1.87 1.45 -16.17
C ASN A 215 2.48 1.75 -14.79
N GLN A 216 3.39 2.73 -14.72
CA GLN A 216 4.10 3.11 -13.50
C GLN A 216 3.20 3.59 -12.35
N LYS A 217 1.98 4.06 -12.66
CA LYS A 217 1.05 4.66 -11.69
C LYS A 217 -0.22 3.85 -11.50
N PHE A 218 -0.59 2.97 -12.43
CA PHE A 218 -1.86 2.25 -12.38
C PHE A 218 -1.68 0.74 -12.24
N THR A 219 -2.44 0.17 -11.31
CA THR A 219 -2.52 -1.27 -11.05
C THR A 219 -3.98 -1.72 -11.09
N ILE A 220 -4.25 -2.85 -11.76
CA ILE A 220 -5.51 -3.58 -11.67
C ILE A 220 -5.34 -4.72 -10.65
N LEU A 221 -6.36 -4.94 -9.84
CA LEU A 221 -6.41 -5.97 -8.81
C LEU A 221 -7.57 -6.92 -9.10
N GLY A 222 -7.32 -8.23 -8.97
CA GLY A 222 -8.36 -9.24 -8.91
C GLY A 222 -8.00 -10.24 -7.81
N SER A 223 -8.96 -10.61 -6.96
CA SER A 223 -8.74 -11.67 -5.98
C SER A 223 -9.91 -12.64 -5.93
N TYR A 224 -9.61 -13.83 -5.41
CA TYR A 224 -10.54 -14.89 -5.13
C TYR A 224 -10.27 -15.44 -3.73
N HIS A 225 -11.32 -15.65 -2.95
CA HIS A 225 -11.23 -16.20 -1.60
C HIS A 225 -12.30 -17.28 -1.42
N TYR A 226 -11.87 -18.49 -1.15
CA TYR A 226 -12.70 -19.63 -0.81
C TYR A 226 -12.64 -19.91 0.69
N LEU A 227 -13.79 -20.08 1.35
CA LEU A 227 -13.88 -20.47 2.75
C LEU A 227 -14.69 -21.76 2.86
N ASN A 228 -14.15 -22.70 3.64
CA ASN A 228 -14.80 -23.94 4.04
C ASN A 228 -15.05 -23.88 5.56
N THR A 229 -16.26 -23.51 5.94
CA THR A 229 -16.65 -23.31 7.34
C THR A 229 -17.48 -24.49 7.81
N LYS A 230 -16.94 -25.28 8.72
CA LYS A 230 -17.68 -26.28 9.46
C LYS A 230 -18.21 -25.67 10.74
N TYR A 231 -19.52 -25.44 10.77
CA TYR A 231 -20.22 -24.97 11.94
C TYR A 231 -21.17 -26.07 12.44
N ASN A 232 -20.86 -26.64 13.60
CA ASN A 232 -21.56 -27.80 14.14
C ASN A 232 -21.51 -29.01 13.18
N SER A 233 -22.66 -29.56 12.77
CA SER A 233 -22.78 -30.68 11.83
C SER A 233 -22.92 -30.25 10.36
N THR A 234 -22.93 -28.93 10.10
CA THR A 234 -23.13 -28.38 8.75
C THR A 234 -21.83 -27.78 8.22
N THR A 235 -21.57 -28.02 6.95
CA THR A 235 -20.44 -27.43 6.23
C THR A 235 -20.97 -26.41 5.23
N TYR A 236 -20.37 -25.21 5.26
CA TYR A 236 -20.69 -24.12 4.38
C TYR A 236 -19.49 -23.81 3.48
N HIS A 237 -19.80 -23.55 2.21
CA HIS A 237 -18.82 -23.14 1.22
C HIS A 237 -19.12 -21.71 0.82
N SER A 238 -18.14 -20.83 1.01
CA SER A 238 -18.23 -19.42 0.66
C SER A 238 -17.21 -19.11 -0.43
N ASN A 239 -17.63 -18.31 -1.41
CA ASN A 239 -16.79 -17.91 -2.55
C ASN A 239 -16.92 -16.41 -2.72
N LEU A 240 -15.78 -15.73 -2.68
CA LEU A 240 -15.69 -14.28 -2.73
C LEU A 240 -14.71 -13.88 -3.84
N GLY A 241 -15.04 -12.80 -4.53
CA GLY A 241 -14.18 -12.19 -5.53
C GLY A 241 -14.00 -10.70 -5.25
N LEU A 242 -12.87 -10.16 -5.69
CA LEU A 242 -12.62 -8.72 -5.73
C LEU A 242 -12.20 -8.31 -7.13
N LEU A 243 -12.65 -7.14 -7.55
CA LEU A 243 -12.05 -6.39 -8.66
C LEU A 243 -11.75 -4.96 -8.20
N GLY A 244 -10.55 -4.47 -8.53
CA GLY A 244 -10.12 -3.15 -8.07
C GLY A 244 -9.11 -2.46 -8.98
N VAL A 245 -8.95 -1.17 -8.75
CA VAL A 245 -7.94 -0.33 -9.39
C VAL A 245 -7.21 0.49 -8.33
N LYS A 246 -5.90 0.60 -8.47
CA LYS A 246 -5.04 1.44 -7.64
C LYS A 246 -4.28 2.43 -8.51
N TYR A 247 -4.32 3.70 -8.12
CA TYR A 247 -3.52 4.78 -8.65
C TYR A 247 -2.46 5.21 -7.64
N MET A 248 -1.23 5.41 -8.10
CA MET A 248 -0.10 5.83 -7.30
C MET A 248 0.27 7.26 -7.64
N GLY A 249 -0.17 8.19 -6.80
CA GLY A 249 0.22 9.59 -6.89
C GLY A 249 1.55 9.86 -6.21
N THR A 250 1.95 11.13 -6.24
CA THR A 250 3.18 11.61 -5.61
C THR A 250 3.13 11.33 -4.12
N TYR A 251 2.26 11.96 -3.34
CA TYR A 251 2.19 11.68 -1.90
C TYR A 251 0.96 10.87 -1.48
N VAL A 252 0.00 10.69 -2.38
CA VAL A 252 -1.26 9.99 -2.10
C VAL A 252 -1.46 8.87 -3.10
N ASP A 253 -1.63 7.65 -2.60
CA ASP A 253 -2.18 6.54 -3.37
C ASP A 253 -3.69 6.47 -3.16
N VAL A 254 -4.41 6.14 -4.22
CA VAL A 254 -5.88 5.97 -4.20
C VAL A 254 -6.20 4.59 -4.74
N GLN A 255 -7.13 3.90 -4.09
CA GLN A 255 -7.66 2.63 -4.58
C GLN A 255 -9.17 2.62 -4.43
N ALA A 256 -9.85 2.04 -5.42
CA ALA A 256 -11.25 1.68 -5.35
C ALA A 256 -11.42 0.22 -5.76
N ASP A 257 -12.26 -0.51 -5.05
CA ASP A 257 -12.53 -1.91 -5.33
C ASP A 257 -13.96 -2.31 -4.95
N VAL A 258 -14.42 -3.39 -5.58
CA VAL A 258 -15.69 -4.05 -5.28
C VAL A 258 -15.41 -5.50 -4.90
N ASN A 259 -15.97 -5.92 -3.78
CA ASN A 259 -16.00 -7.30 -3.33
C ASN A 259 -17.41 -7.84 -3.55
N PHE A 260 -17.51 -9.08 -3.99
CA PHE A 260 -18.79 -9.72 -4.30
C PHE A 260 -18.70 -11.22 -4.07
N GLY A 261 -19.83 -11.87 -3.82
CA GLY A 261 -19.89 -13.32 -3.70
C GLY A 261 -20.93 -13.77 -2.69
N HIS A 262 -20.67 -14.90 -2.03
CA HIS A 262 -21.57 -15.46 -1.02
C HIS A 262 -20.80 -15.91 0.21
N ILE A 263 -21.32 -15.57 1.40
CA ILE A 263 -20.86 -16.08 2.69
C ILE A 263 -22.03 -16.84 3.33
N ILE A 264 -21.85 -18.14 3.60
CA ILE A 264 -22.89 -18.99 4.22
C ILE A 264 -24.24 -18.83 3.46
N GLN A 265 -24.19 -18.97 2.12
CA GLN A 265 -25.33 -18.82 1.19
C GLN A 265 -25.94 -17.41 1.08
N GLN A 266 -25.43 -16.41 1.81
CA GLN A 266 -25.93 -15.05 1.73
C GLN A 266 -25.10 -14.23 0.73
N PRO A 267 -25.73 -13.59 -0.27
CA PRO A 267 -25.02 -12.74 -1.19
C PRO A 267 -24.48 -11.50 -0.47
N ILE A 268 -23.28 -11.09 -0.85
CA ILE A 268 -22.64 -9.89 -0.34
C ILE A 268 -22.11 -9.06 -1.50
N THR A 269 -22.20 -7.73 -1.37
CA THR A 269 -21.44 -6.79 -2.21
C THR A 269 -20.89 -5.69 -1.31
N GLN A 270 -19.62 -5.35 -1.47
CA GLN A 270 -18.96 -4.30 -0.69
C GLN A 270 -18.10 -3.42 -1.59
N TYR A 271 -18.35 -2.12 -1.54
CA TYR A 271 -17.58 -1.09 -2.24
C TYR A 271 -16.60 -0.44 -1.30
N ASN A 272 -15.34 -0.36 -1.71
CA ASN A 272 -14.28 0.24 -0.91
C ASN A 272 -13.64 1.41 -1.64
N ALA A 273 -13.31 2.46 -0.88
CA ALA A 273 -12.39 3.52 -1.29
C ALA A 273 -11.28 3.61 -0.24
N LYS A 274 -10.02 3.53 -0.68
CA LYS A 274 -8.82 3.58 0.16
C LYS A 274 -7.90 4.71 -0.28
N LEU A 275 -7.43 5.49 0.67
CA LEU A 275 -6.42 6.53 0.51
C LEU A 275 -5.22 6.18 1.38
N THR A 276 -4.02 6.26 0.81
CA THR A 276 -2.77 6.13 1.56
C THR A 276 -1.93 7.37 1.35
N PHE A 277 -1.65 8.10 2.43
CA PHE A 277 -0.89 9.34 2.39
C PHE A 277 0.49 9.14 3.02
N TYR A 278 1.53 9.63 2.33
CA TYR A 278 2.93 9.58 2.74
C TYR A 278 3.47 11.00 2.95
N PRO A 279 3.24 11.66 4.09
CA PRO A 279 3.66 13.05 4.30
C PRO A 279 5.16 13.29 4.09
N LEU A 280 5.99 12.30 4.42
CA LEU A 280 7.45 12.35 4.26
C LEU A 280 7.94 11.71 2.95
N GLY A 281 7.02 11.25 2.11
CA GLY A 281 7.32 10.57 0.84
C GLY A 281 8.00 9.20 0.98
N ASN A 282 7.89 8.58 2.15
CA ASN A 282 8.42 7.26 2.47
C ASN A 282 7.57 6.60 3.56
N LEU A 283 7.99 5.41 4.02
CA LEU A 283 7.31 4.65 5.08
C LEU A 283 7.69 5.08 6.51
N ASN A 284 8.40 6.21 6.70
CA ASN A 284 8.71 6.68 8.05
C ASN A 284 7.49 7.28 8.75
N PHE A 285 6.54 7.81 7.98
CA PHE A 285 5.25 8.21 8.47
C PHE A 285 4.24 8.09 7.33
N TYR A 286 3.15 7.38 7.59
CA TYR A 286 2.05 7.22 6.65
C TYR A 286 0.73 7.08 7.37
N THR A 287 -0.35 7.32 6.64
CA THR A 287 -1.70 7.13 7.14
C THR A 287 -2.57 6.53 6.05
N ILE A 288 -3.46 5.61 6.44
CA ILE A 288 -4.37 4.92 5.52
C ILE A 288 -5.79 5.16 6.01
N SER A 289 -6.64 5.71 5.15
CA SER A 289 -8.07 5.85 5.41
C SER A 289 -8.82 4.97 4.41
N ARG A 290 -9.74 4.14 4.90
CA ARG A 290 -10.62 3.32 4.07
C ARG A 290 -12.07 3.51 4.49
N LEU A 291 -12.92 3.78 3.51
CA LEU A 291 -14.36 3.79 3.65
C LEU A 291 -14.92 2.59 2.90
N SER A 292 -15.82 1.85 3.54
CA SER A 292 -16.49 0.70 2.95
C SER A 292 -17.99 0.85 3.09
N ASP A 293 -18.72 0.63 2.00
CA ASP A 293 -20.17 0.47 1.98
C ASP A 293 -20.50 -0.97 1.63
N LYS A 294 -21.05 -1.71 2.59
CA LYS A 294 -21.38 -3.13 2.44
C LYS A 294 -22.89 -3.31 2.40
N HIS A 295 -23.36 -3.94 1.32
CA HIS A 295 -24.74 -4.37 1.17
C HIS A 295 -24.87 -5.85 1.60
N LEU A 296 -25.65 -6.08 2.66
CA LEU A 296 -25.90 -7.39 3.24
C LEU A 296 -27.37 -7.46 3.68
N LYS A 297 -28.11 -8.50 3.26
CA LYS A 297 -29.53 -8.71 3.62
C LYS A 297 -30.41 -7.47 3.37
N ASP A 298 -30.24 -6.80 2.23
CA ASP A 298 -30.93 -5.56 1.86
C ASP A 298 -30.66 -4.35 2.78
N VAL A 299 -29.61 -4.40 3.61
CA VAL A 299 -29.20 -3.32 4.51
C VAL A 299 -27.78 -2.87 4.17
N ASN A 300 -27.57 -1.55 4.13
CA ASN A 300 -26.26 -0.95 3.94
C ASN A 300 -25.56 -0.74 5.28
N HIS A 301 -24.29 -1.13 5.35
CA HIS A 301 -23.44 -0.97 6.50
C HIS A 301 -22.19 -0.18 6.12
N TRP A 302 -22.04 0.99 6.73
CA TRP A 302 -20.84 1.80 6.60
C TRP A 302 -19.76 1.35 7.58
N ILE A 303 -18.54 1.24 7.09
CA ILE A 303 -17.38 0.87 7.88
C ILE A 303 -16.26 1.86 7.55
N TYR A 304 -15.69 2.45 8.59
CA TYR A 304 -14.55 3.36 8.48
C TYR A 304 -13.35 2.74 9.15
N ASN A 305 -12.23 2.68 8.44
CA ASN A 305 -10.95 2.18 8.93
C ASN A 305 -9.91 3.29 8.79
N GLN A 306 -9.21 3.58 9.88
CA GLN A 306 -8.11 4.53 9.93
C GLN A 306 -6.87 3.86 10.52
N ALA A 307 -5.79 3.83 9.75
CA ALA A 307 -4.47 3.40 10.20
C ALA A 307 -3.48 4.56 10.22
N ILE A 308 -2.57 4.56 11.18
CA ILE A 308 -1.46 5.50 11.29
C ILE A 308 -0.21 4.67 11.57
N GLY A 309 0.76 4.76 10.68
CA GLY A 309 2.03 4.05 10.80
C GLY A 309 3.20 5.01 10.87
N PHE A 310 4.15 4.75 11.76
CA PHE A 310 5.36 5.57 11.88
C PHE A 310 6.56 4.73 12.32
N LYS A 311 7.73 5.18 11.87
CA LYS A 311 9.01 4.61 12.24
C LYS A 311 9.46 5.15 13.58
N VAL A 312 9.61 4.28 14.57
CA VAL A 312 10.01 4.65 15.93
C VAL A 312 11.52 4.54 16.12
N PHE A 313 12.10 3.47 15.58
CA PHE A 313 13.54 3.22 15.62
C PHE A 313 14.04 2.83 14.22
N LYS A 314 15.37 2.72 14.04
CA LYS A 314 15.98 2.41 12.73
C LYS A 314 15.36 1.19 12.03
N ASN A 315 14.96 0.18 12.80
CA ASN A 315 14.42 -1.08 12.31
C ASN A 315 13.01 -1.39 12.84
N THR A 316 12.34 -0.41 13.45
CA THR A 316 11.06 -0.64 14.14
C THR A 316 10.00 0.35 13.69
N TRP A 317 8.85 -0.17 13.31
CA TRP A 317 7.64 0.58 12.99
C TRP A 317 6.51 0.18 13.92
N LEU A 318 5.67 1.15 14.24
CA LEU A 318 4.40 0.92 14.90
C LEU A 318 3.27 1.35 13.96
N GLU A 319 2.21 0.57 13.93
CA GLU A 319 0.98 0.89 13.21
C GLU A 319 -0.22 0.69 14.14
N SER A 320 -0.96 1.77 14.39
CA SER A 320 -2.23 1.74 15.10
C SER A 320 -3.36 1.81 14.09
N THR A 321 -4.33 0.90 14.19
CA THR A 321 -5.49 0.85 13.30
C THR A 321 -6.78 0.81 14.09
N ALA A 322 -7.73 1.69 13.79
CA ALA A 322 -9.06 1.69 14.36
C ALA A 322 -10.12 1.47 13.26
N VAL A 323 -11.05 0.55 13.51
CA VAL A 323 -12.15 0.23 12.60
C VAL A 323 -13.49 0.41 13.32
N PHE A 324 -14.35 1.23 12.74
CA PHE A 324 -15.67 1.59 13.24
C PHE A 324 -16.74 1.06 12.29
N GLY A 325 -17.83 0.52 12.86
CA GLY A 325 -18.98 0.05 12.10
C GLY A 325 -19.19 -1.46 12.21
N SER A 326 -20.26 -1.94 11.58
CA SER A 326 -20.67 -3.34 11.62
C SER A 326 -19.76 -4.21 10.75
N GLN A 327 -18.88 -5.00 11.37
CA GLN A 327 -17.93 -5.88 10.67
C GLN A 327 -18.49 -7.27 10.38
N GLU A 328 -19.79 -7.52 10.53
CA GLU A 328 -20.47 -8.77 10.12
C GLU A 328 -20.28 -9.03 8.63
N ASP A 329 -19.59 -10.10 8.27
CA ASP A 329 -19.26 -10.45 6.87
C ASP A 329 -18.46 -9.33 6.16
N TYR A 330 -17.59 -8.63 6.88
CA TYR A 330 -16.74 -7.58 6.31
C TYR A 330 -15.49 -8.17 5.64
N LEU A 331 -15.13 -7.68 4.44
CA LEU A 331 -13.88 -8.02 3.76
C LEU A 331 -12.86 -6.90 3.93
N ASP A 332 -11.65 -7.25 4.34
CA ASP A 332 -10.54 -6.31 4.57
C ASP A 332 -9.28 -6.75 3.82
N VAL A 333 -8.34 -5.82 3.63
CA VAL A 333 -7.03 -6.06 2.98
C VAL A 333 -7.19 -6.75 1.60
N ASP A 334 -7.92 -6.08 0.70
CA ASP A 334 -8.15 -6.54 -0.67
C ASP A 334 -8.78 -7.96 -0.74
N GLY A 335 -9.61 -8.28 0.26
CA GLY A 335 -10.34 -9.54 0.38
C GLY A 335 -9.59 -10.65 1.13
N LEU A 336 -8.36 -10.41 1.58
CA LEU A 336 -7.55 -11.41 2.31
C LEU A 336 -8.16 -11.79 3.66
N TYR A 337 -8.68 -10.82 4.42
CA TYR A 337 -9.30 -11.09 5.71
C TYR A 337 -10.82 -11.00 5.60
N VAL A 338 -11.51 -12.07 5.97
CA VAL A 338 -12.97 -12.14 6.00
C VAL A 338 -13.43 -12.21 7.45
N TYR A 339 -14.22 -11.23 7.87
CA TYR A 339 -14.76 -11.13 9.22
C TYR A 339 -16.18 -11.70 9.26
N ASN A 340 -16.31 -13.01 9.11
CA ASN A 340 -17.60 -13.74 9.12
C ASN A 340 -17.88 -14.46 10.45
N SER A 341 -17.32 -13.99 11.56
CA SER A 341 -17.56 -14.61 12.86
C SER A 341 -19.02 -14.49 13.27
N VAL A 342 -19.55 -15.51 13.95
CA VAL A 342 -20.94 -15.57 14.44
C VAL A 342 -21.39 -14.28 15.13
N ASP A 343 -20.52 -13.71 15.99
CA ASP A 343 -20.79 -12.46 16.68
C ASP A 343 -20.23 -11.26 15.92
N ASN A 344 -21.05 -10.23 15.77
CA ASN A 344 -20.70 -9.03 15.02
C ASN A 344 -19.72 -8.14 15.81
N THR A 345 -18.54 -7.88 15.23
CA THR A 345 -17.60 -6.88 15.77
C THR A 345 -18.06 -5.47 15.39
N LYS A 346 -18.30 -4.62 16.39
CA LYS A 346 -18.74 -3.21 16.22
C LYS A 346 -17.60 -2.21 16.21
N PHE A 347 -16.51 -2.56 16.88
CA PHE A 347 -15.29 -1.77 16.94
C PHE A 347 -14.09 -2.71 17.05
N LYS A 348 -13.01 -2.36 16.35
CA LYS A 348 -11.73 -3.08 16.38
C LYS A 348 -10.59 -2.08 16.46
N PHE A 349 -9.66 -2.30 17.37
CA PHE A 349 -8.41 -1.57 17.47
C PHE A 349 -7.24 -2.53 17.40
N ASN A 350 -6.30 -2.29 16.49
CA ASN A 350 -5.08 -3.07 16.34
C ASN A 350 -3.88 -2.17 16.66
N GLU A 351 -2.93 -2.70 17.41
CA GLU A 351 -1.58 -2.14 17.53
C GLU A 351 -0.59 -3.17 17.02
N THR A 352 0.16 -2.81 15.99
CA THR A 352 1.12 -3.70 15.34
C THR A 352 2.52 -3.13 15.43
N ALA A 353 3.44 -3.90 15.99
CA ALA A 353 4.86 -3.62 15.94
C ALA A 353 5.54 -4.47 14.86
N PHE A 354 6.22 -3.81 13.92
CA PHE A 354 7.07 -4.45 12.92
C PHE A 354 8.54 -4.26 13.29
N TYR A 355 9.30 -5.34 13.31
CA TYR A 355 10.73 -5.32 13.58
C TYR A 355 11.51 -5.97 12.44
N GLN A 356 12.32 -5.18 11.74
CA GLN A 356 13.19 -5.66 10.67
C GLN A 356 14.48 -6.24 11.28
N LEU A 357 14.56 -7.57 11.37
CA LEU A 357 15.71 -8.26 11.97
C LEU A 357 16.96 -8.13 11.10
N ASN A 358 16.81 -8.31 9.79
CA ASN A 358 17.85 -8.15 8.77
C ASN A 358 17.20 -7.78 7.42
N ASN A 359 17.93 -7.84 6.30
CA ASN A 359 17.37 -7.46 4.99
C ASN A 359 16.28 -8.41 4.46
N HIS A 360 16.15 -9.62 5.02
CA HIS A 360 15.21 -10.65 4.58
C HIS A 360 14.05 -10.85 5.56
N LEU A 361 14.34 -10.93 6.87
CA LEU A 361 13.36 -11.30 7.88
C LEU A 361 12.79 -10.07 8.62
N GLN A 362 11.47 -9.93 8.56
CA GLN A 362 10.68 -9.02 9.39
C GLN A 362 9.79 -9.83 10.33
N LEU A 363 9.74 -9.40 11.60
CA LEU A 363 8.84 -9.94 12.60
C LEU A 363 7.71 -8.95 12.86
N GLN A 364 6.52 -9.48 13.15
CA GLN A 364 5.33 -8.71 13.46
C GLN A 364 4.72 -9.21 14.77
N LEU A 365 4.34 -8.29 15.65
CA LEU A 365 3.52 -8.56 16.82
C LEU A 365 2.31 -7.65 16.76
N THR A 366 1.11 -8.24 16.74
CA THR A 366 -0.15 -7.51 16.71
C THR A 366 -0.95 -7.82 17.96
N TYR A 367 -1.33 -6.78 18.69
CA TYR A 367 -2.39 -6.85 19.68
C TYR A 367 -3.69 -6.31 19.07
N THR A 368 -4.80 -7.02 19.26
CA THR A 368 -6.11 -6.60 18.77
C THR A 368 -7.11 -6.57 19.92
N TYR A 369 -7.87 -5.50 20.00
CA TYR A 369 -9.02 -5.34 20.89
C TYR A 369 -10.30 -5.23 20.04
N GLU A 370 -11.31 -6.02 20.36
CA GLU A 370 -12.61 -6.03 19.68
C GLU A 370 -13.75 -5.83 20.67
N GLN A 371 -14.73 -5.02 20.28
CA GLN A 371 -16.05 -4.95 20.92
C GLN A 371 -17.05 -5.70 20.06
N LYS A 372 -17.70 -6.70 20.64
CA LYS A 372 -18.57 -7.64 19.93
C LYS A 372 -19.97 -7.65 20.52
N ALA A 373 -20.97 -7.78 19.65
CA ALA A 373 -22.36 -8.02 20.01
C ALA A 373 -22.66 -9.51 19.85
N ASP A 374 -23.16 -10.15 20.91
CA ASP A 374 -23.53 -11.57 20.88
C ASP A 374 -24.73 -11.79 19.96
N ALA A 375 -24.65 -12.79 19.07
CA ALA A 375 -25.71 -13.08 18.11
C ALA A 375 -26.97 -13.70 18.73
N TYR A 376 -26.85 -14.35 19.89
CA TYR A 376 -27.95 -15.07 20.54
C TYR A 376 -28.53 -14.33 21.75
N PHE A 377 -27.76 -13.42 22.33
CA PHE A 377 -28.15 -12.69 23.53
C PHE A 377 -27.95 -11.18 23.32
N PRO A 378 -28.82 -10.32 23.87
CA PRO A 378 -28.64 -8.86 23.81
C PRO A 378 -27.53 -8.40 24.78
N ALA A 379 -26.30 -8.85 24.53
CA ALA A 379 -25.14 -8.60 25.36
C ALA A 379 -23.95 -8.21 24.49
N ASN A 380 -23.14 -7.28 24.99
CA ASN A 380 -21.86 -6.93 24.40
C ASN A 380 -20.73 -7.53 25.23
N TYR A 381 -19.64 -7.90 24.57
CA TYR A 381 -18.46 -8.38 25.25
C TYR A 381 -17.19 -7.89 24.56
N HIS A 382 -16.06 -8.06 25.25
CA HIS A 382 -14.75 -7.70 24.75
C HIS A 382 -13.94 -8.95 24.41
N GLN A 383 -13.17 -8.85 23.34
CA GLN A 383 -12.24 -9.88 22.92
C GLN A 383 -10.88 -9.24 22.68
N ASN A 384 -9.84 -9.92 23.14
CA ASN A 384 -8.46 -9.53 22.95
C ASN A 384 -7.76 -10.60 22.12
N SER A 385 -6.82 -10.24 21.25
CA SER A 385 -5.98 -11.24 20.60
C SER A 385 -4.56 -10.78 20.47
N VAL A 386 -3.66 -11.76 20.43
CA VAL A 386 -2.24 -11.56 20.15
C VAL A 386 -1.90 -12.42 18.95
N THR A 387 -1.32 -11.81 17.93
CA THR A 387 -0.87 -12.47 16.70
C THR A 387 0.61 -12.20 16.50
N LEU A 388 1.37 -13.27 16.27
CA LEU A 388 2.75 -13.23 15.86
C LEU A 388 2.82 -13.48 14.36
N GLY A 389 3.63 -12.71 13.66
CA GLY A 389 3.87 -12.83 12.23
C GLY A 389 5.35 -12.82 11.89
N ALA A 390 5.72 -13.46 10.79
CA ALA A 390 7.03 -13.38 10.18
C ALA A 390 6.88 -13.25 8.67
N LEU A 391 7.70 -12.39 8.07
CA LEU A 391 7.79 -12.19 6.63
C LEU A 391 9.26 -12.37 6.22
N TRP A 392 9.51 -13.28 5.28
CA TRP A 392 10.81 -13.50 4.66
C TRP A 392 10.79 -12.97 3.23
N LYS A 393 11.59 -11.96 2.92
CA LYS A 393 11.80 -11.43 1.56
C LYS A 393 12.97 -12.15 0.87
N PHE A 394 12.77 -12.53 -0.38
CA PHE A 394 13.78 -13.21 -1.20
C PHE A 394 14.74 -12.25 -1.90
#